data_AF-A0A9P4UX19-F1
#
_entry.id   AF-A0A9P4UX19-F1
#
_cell.length_a   1.000
_cell.length_b   1.000
_cell.length_c   1.000
_cell.angle_alpha   90.00
_cell.angle_beta   90.00
_cell.angle_gamma   90.00
#
_symmetry.space_group_name_H-M   'P 1'
#
loop_
_entity.id
_entity.type
_entity.pdbx_description
1 polymer ?
#
loop_
_entity_poly.entity_id
_entity_poly.type
_entity_poly.pdbx_seq_one_letter_code
_entity_poly.pdbx_strand_id
1 'polypeptide(L)'
;KLSNVAFVPRFFTNAVSLSRCIGAGIHFDSGRHYLYQERPSNVISQLEFNGGHWLFDSCPGDRPSTDEVAAFAVRMRRSEAQRQRLRVSKEDAHRIFAHASPEAIKHLPEAVEGLELVLGTSSPSGRQCPTCIESKLSNIVSRRQPSNPSRRPFYRVSLDIVQLLHERATTLGGEKYLLHFVCEYTGWHKGVCIPDRKASTITLAFKRYVNKVLRTY
;
A
#
# COMPACT_ATOMS: atom_id res chain seq x y z
N LYS A 1 -13.58 -40.31 9.22
CA LYS A 1 -12.44 -39.65 9.94
C LYS A 1 -11.86 -38.59 9.03
N LEU A 2 -12.07 -37.30 9.32
CA LEU A 2 -11.59 -36.20 8.47
C LEU A 2 -10.07 -36.02 8.67
N SER A 3 -9.29 -36.06 7.58
CA SER A 3 -7.87 -35.72 7.57
C SER A 3 -7.69 -34.30 7.02
N ASN A 4 -6.72 -33.54 7.52
CA ASN A 4 -6.39 -32.18 7.06
C ASN A 4 -7.39 -31.05 7.40
N VAL A 5 -7.98 -31.07 8.60
CA VAL A 5 -8.86 -30.00 9.10
C VAL A 5 -8.10 -29.14 10.10
N ALA A 6 -8.28 -27.81 10.05
CA ALA A 6 -7.80 -26.89 11.07
C ALA A 6 -8.86 -26.74 12.17
N PHE A 7 -8.52 -27.09 13.40
CA PHE A 7 -9.39 -26.84 14.55
C PHE A 7 -9.26 -25.37 14.98
N VAL A 8 -10.36 -24.63 14.90
CA VAL A 8 -10.43 -23.23 15.33
C VAL A 8 -11.32 -23.17 16.58
N PRO A 9 -10.75 -22.96 17.78
CA PRO A 9 -11.54 -22.84 19.00
C PRO A 9 -12.55 -21.69 18.85
N ARG A 10 -13.81 -21.93 19.23
CA ARG A 10 -14.95 -20.99 19.16
C ARG A 10 -15.59 -20.77 17.77
N PHE A 11 -15.11 -21.46 16.74
CA PHE A 11 -15.77 -21.47 15.42
C PHE A 11 -16.51 -22.78 15.24
N PHE A 12 -17.84 -22.75 15.23
CA PHE A 12 -18.70 -23.94 15.26
C PHE A 12 -18.81 -24.66 13.91
N THR A 13 -18.23 -24.10 12.85
CA THR A 13 -18.36 -24.59 11.48
C THR A 13 -17.00 -25.06 10.97
N ASN A 14 -16.94 -26.28 10.42
CA ASN A 14 -15.72 -26.77 9.79
C ASN A 14 -15.50 -26.03 8.46
N ALA A 15 -14.33 -25.42 8.28
CA ALA A 15 -13.93 -24.82 7.01
C ALA A 15 -13.18 -25.85 6.15
N VAL A 16 -13.57 -25.96 4.88
CA VAL A 16 -12.92 -26.86 3.91
C VAL A 16 -12.14 -26.02 2.90
N SER A 17 -10.85 -26.34 2.71
CA SER A 17 -9.99 -25.65 1.76
C SER A 17 -10.20 -26.18 0.34
N LEU A 18 -10.71 -25.34 -0.56
CA LEU A 18 -10.90 -25.70 -1.97
C LEU A 18 -9.60 -26.11 -2.68
N SER A 19 -8.46 -25.51 -2.31
CA SER A 19 -7.17 -25.88 -2.91
C SER A 19 -6.77 -27.33 -2.58
N ARG A 20 -7.15 -27.82 -1.39
CA ARG A 20 -6.93 -29.21 -1.01
C ARG A 20 -7.95 -30.15 -1.65
N CYS A 21 -9.17 -29.70 -1.87
CA CYS A 21 -10.19 -30.44 -2.61
C CYS A 21 -9.71 -30.79 -4.01
N ILE A 22 -9.08 -29.84 -4.72
CA ILE A 22 -8.54 -30.08 -6.07
C ILE A 22 -7.52 -31.22 -6.07
N GLY A 23 -6.63 -31.27 -5.07
CA GLY A 23 -5.65 -32.36 -4.93
C GLY A 23 -6.28 -33.73 -4.64
N ALA A 24 -7.51 -33.77 -4.14
CA ALA A 24 -8.30 -34.97 -3.93
C ALA A 24 -9.29 -35.27 -5.08
N GLY A 25 -9.19 -34.52 -6.19
CA GLY A 25 -10.11 -34.63 -7.33
C GLY A 25 -11.51 -34.10 -7.04
N ILE A 26 -11.70 -33.33 -5.98
CA ILE A 26 -12.99 -32.72 -5.63
C ILE A 26 -13.04 -31.30 -6.19
N HIS A 27 -14.07 -31.04 -6.99
CA HIS A 27 -14.26 -29.79 -7.69
C HIS A 27 -15.56 -29.12 -7.24
N PHE A 28 -15.52 -27.79 -7.21
CA PHE A 28 -16.66 -26.96 -6.85
C PHE A 28 -17.25 -26.30 -8.09
N ASP A 29 -18.54 -26.54 -8.33
CA ASP A 29 -19.31 -25.87 -9.37
C ASP A 29 -20.18 -24.79 -8.72
N SER A 30 -19.75 -23.53 -8.86
CA SER A 30 -20.47 -22.37 -8.33
C SER A 30 -21.72 -22.00 -9.12
N GLY A 31 -21.84 -22.44 -10.38
CA GLY A 31 -23.02 -22.16 -11.20
C GLY A 31 -24.17 -23.12 -10.91
N ARG A 32 -23.85 -24.35 -10.49
CA ARG A 32 -24.83 -25.39 -10.16
C ARG A 32 -24.91 -25.74 -8.66
N HIS A 33 -24.07 -25.11 -7.85
CA HIS A 33 -24.13 -25.15 -6.39
C HIS A 33 -23.88 -26.55 -5.83
N TYR A 34 -22.89 -27.27 -6.35
CA TYR A 34 -22.52 -28.60 -5.84
C TYR A 34 -21.02 -28.88 -5.90
N LEU A 35 -20.60 -29.90 -5.15
CA LEU A 35 -19.29 -30.52 -5.25
C LEU A 35 -19.38 -31.83 -6.01
N TYR A 36 -18.40 -32.10 -6.87
CA TYR A 36 -18.30 -33.38 -7.58
C TYR A 36 -16.87 -33.94 -7.51
N GLN A 37 -16.73 -35.26 -7.58
CA GLN A 37 -15.41 -35.92 -7.56
C GLN A 37 -15.06 -36.49 -8.93
N GLU A 38 -13.91 -36.08 -9.47
CA GLU A 38 -13.31 -36.45 -10.75
C GLU A 38 -14.17 -36.11 -11.98
N ARG A 39 -15.45 -36.48 -11.98
CA ARG A 39 -16.41 -36.27 -13.08
C ARG A 39 -17.62 -35.48 -12.59
N PRO A 40 -18.13 -34.51 -13.38
CA PRO A 40 -19.28 -33.68 -13.01
C PRO A 40 -20.56 -34.45 -12.67
N SER A 41 -20.71 -35.69 -13.13
CA SER A 41 -21.86 -36.55 -12.82
C SER A 41 -21.77 -37.20 -11.43
N ASN A 42 -20.59 -37.24 -10.81
CA ASN A 42 -20.39 -37.83 -9.49
C ASN A 42 -20.51 -36.76 -8.41
N VAL A 43 -21.75 -36.35 -8.13
CA VAL A 43 -22.05 -35.30 -7.14
C VAL A 43 -21.85 -35.85 -5.73
N ILE A 44 -20.97 -35.21 -4.97
CA ILE A 44 -20.65 -35.57 -3.58
C ILE A 44 -21.62 -34.88 -2.61
N SER A 45 -21.94 -33.61 -2.87
CA SER A 45 -22.76 -32.80 -1.96
C SER A 45 -23.36 -31.59 -2.69
N GLN A 46 -24.59 -31.24 -2.34
CA GLN A 46 -25.22 -29.97 -2.75
C GLN A 46 -24.90 -28.89 -1.73
N LEU A 47 -24.74 -27.66 -2.22
CA LEU A 47 -24.31 -26.52 -1.42
C LEU A 47 -25.39 -25.44 -1.40
N GLU A 48 -25.53 -24.78 -0.26
CA GLU A 48 -26.39 -23.61 -0.14
C GLU A 48 -25.56 -22.34 0.01
N PHE A 49 -25.90 -21.30 -0.75
CA PHE A 49 -25.26 -20.00 -0.63
C PHE A 49 -26.00 -19.14 0.40
N ASN A 50 -25.34 -18.84 1.51
CA ASN A 50 -25.89 -18.01 2.58
C ASN A 50 -24.81 -17.09 3.16
N GLY A 51 -25.10 -15.79 3.27
CA GLY A 51 -24.23 -14.82 3.92
C GLY A 51 -22.82 -14.69 3.30
N GLY A 52 -22.67 -14.97 2.00
CA GLY A 52 -21.38 -14.94 1.31
C GLY A 52 -20.58 -16.25 1.37
N HIS A 53 -21.14 -17.31 1.96
CA HIS A 53 -20.49 -18.62 2.13
C HIS A 53 -21.31 -19.75 1.51
N TRP A 54 -20.62 -20.84 1.18
CA TRP A 54 -21.21 -22.09 0.71
C TRP A 54 -21.24 -23.12 1.84
N LEU A 55 -22.42 -23.62 2.16
CA LEU A 55 -22.66 -24.50 3.31
C LEU A 55 -22.91 -25.95 2.85
N PHE A 56 -22.38 -26.91 3.61
CA PHE A 56 -22.66 -28.35 3.49
C PHE A 56 -23.91 -28.71 4.31
N ASP A 57 -24.72 -29.68 3.83
CA ASP A 57 -25.89 -30.26 4.51
C ASP A 57 -26.78 -29.21 5.20
N SER A 58 -27.48 -28.41 4.41
CA SER A 58 -28.35 -27.35 4.93
C SER A 58 -29.67 -27.84 5.53
N CYS A 59 -29.98 -29.14 5.46
CA CYS A 59 -31.16 -29.74 6.08
C CYS A 59 -31.15 -29.53 7.62
N PRO A 60 -32.10 -28.76 8.19
CA PRO A 60 -32.13 -28.49 9.63
C PRO A 60 -32.31 -29.76 10.48
N GLY A 61 -32.95 -30.80 9.91
CA GLY A 61 -33.28 -32.05 10.59
C GLY A 61 -32.11 -33.03 10.77
N ASP A 62 -31.02 -32.87 10.02
CA ASP A 62 -29.84 -33.75 10.09
C ASP A 62 -28.72 -33.18 10.97
N ARG A 63 -28.97 -32.04 11.63
CA ARG A 63 -28.01 -31.42 12.53
C ARG A 63 -28.00 -32.20 13.85
N PRO A 64 -26.88 -32.86 14.23
CA PRO A 64 -26.79 -33.49 15.54
C PRO A 64 -27.01 -32.45 16.65
N SER A 65 -27.67 -32.86 17.73
CA SER A 65 -27.93 -31.96 18.85
C SER A 65 -26.59 -31.44 19.43
N THR A 66 -26.58 -30.21 19.94
CA THR A 66 -25.33 -29.54 20.37
C THR A 66 -24.60 -30.33 21.47
N ASP A 67 -25.33 -31.18 22.21
CA ASP A 67 -24.80 -32.09 23.23
C ASP A 67 -24.18 -33.37 22.64
N GLU A 68 -24.58 -33.80 21.44
CA GLU A 68 -24.00 -34.94 20.73
C GLU A 68 -22.74 -34.58 19.95
N VAL A 69 -22.55 -33.30 19.60
CA VAL A 69 -21.32 -32.81 18.95
C VAL A 69 -20.24 -32.53 19.99
N ALA A 70 -19.89 -33.57 20.76
CA ALA A 70 -18.56 -33.62 21.34
C ALA A 70 -17.58 -33.65 20.16
N ALA A 71 -16.93 -32.51 19.88
CA ALA A 71 -15.90 -32.42 18.87
C ALA A 71 -14.87 -33.52 19.17
N PHE A 72 -14.92 -34.61 18.40
CA PHE A 72 -13.98 -35.71 18.55
C PHE A 72 -12.61 -35.14 18.22
N ALA A 73 -11.87 -34.77 19.27
CA ALA A 73 -10.46 -34.51 19.19
C ALA A 73 -9.85 -35.75 18.54
N VAL A 74 -9.49 -35.63 17.26
CA VAL A 74 -8.62 -36.63 16.66
C VAL A 74 -7.41 -36.66 17.56
N ARG A 75 -7.18 -37.78 18.24
CA ARG A 75 -5.93 -38.11 18.88
C ARG A 75 -4.91 -38.10 17.75
N MET A 76 -4.44 -36.91 17.38
CA MET A 76 -3.22 -36.78 16.61
C MET A 76 -2.22 -37.54 17.46
N ARG A 77 -1.66 -38.63 16.93
CA ARG A 77 -0.36 -39.05 17.43
C ARG A 77 0.46 -37.78 17.34
N ARG A 78 0.73 -37.14 18.49
CA ARG A 78 1.78 -36.13 18.53
C ARG A 78 2.94 -36.86 17.89
N SER A 79 3.47 -36.33 16.80
CA SER A 79 4.78 -36.79 16.36
C SER A 79 5.66 -36.60 17.58
N GLU A 80 5.99 -37.70 18.27
CA GLU A 80 6.98 -37.67 19.36
C GLU A 80 8.35 -37.29 18.79
N ALA A 81 8.52 -37.41 17.47
CA ALA A 81 9.55 -36.72 16.73
C ALA A 81 9.39 -35.20 16.91
N GLN A 82 10.39 -34.60 17.57
CA GLN A 82 10.58 -33.16 17.64
C GLN A 82 10.41 -32.57 16.24
N ARG A 83 9.43 -31.68 16.06
CA ARG A 83 9.22 -31.00 14.77
C ARG A 83 10.54 -30.34 14.36
N GLN A 84 11.00 -30.65 13.16
CA GLN A 84 12.23 -30.08 12.63
C GLN A 84 12.11 -28.55 12.63
N ARG A 85 13.10 -27.87 13.23
CA ARG A 85 13.13 -26.42 13.27
C ARG A 85 13.22 -25.89 11.84
N LEU A 86 12.36 -24.94 11.50
CA LEU A 86 12.36 -24.27 10.21
C LEU A 86 13.59 -23.36 10.14
N ARG A 87 14.51 -23.68 9.22
CA ARG A 87 15.72 -22.90 8.99
C ARG A 87 15.44 -21.82 7.96
N VAL A 88 15.55 -20.56 8.38
CA VAL A 88 15.20 -19.40 7.54
C VAL A 88 16.38 -18.43 7.51
N SER A 89 16.67 -17.85 6.35
CA SER A 89 17.64 -16.75 6.23
C SER A 89 17.09 -15.48 6.89
N LYS A 90 17.94 -14.54 7.28
CA LYS A 90 17.44 -13.26 7.83
C LYS A 90 16.68 -12.43 6.79
N GLU A 91 17.03 -12.56 5.52
CA GLU A 91 16.37 -11.95 4.37
C GLU A 91 14.95 -12.50 4.15
N ASP A 92 14.77 -13.81 4.33
CA ASP A 92 13.45 -14.45 4.23
C ASP A 92 12.62 -14.15 5.46
N ALA A 93 13.22 -14.16 6.66
CA ALA A 93 12.54 -13.75 7.88
C ALA A 93 12.06 -12.28 7.77
N HIS A 94 12.88 -11.39 7.22
CA HIS A 94 12.48 -10.02 6.92
C HIS A 94 11.24 -9.96 6.03
N ARG A 95 11.15 -10.77 4.97
CA ARG A 95 10.00 -10.78 4.06
C ARG A 95 8.76 -11.45 4.66
N ILE A 96 8.92 -12.60 5.32
CA ILE A 96 7.83 -13.37 5.95
C ILE A 96 7.17 -12.56 7.05
N PHE A 97 7.96 -11.86 7.87
CA PHE A 97 7.47 -11.02 8.97
C PHE A 97 7.23 -9.57 8.54
N ALA A 98 6.73 -9.36 7.32
CA ALA A 98 6.25 -8.07 6.83
C ALA A 98 7.29 -6.93 6.91
N HIS A 99 8.49 -7.17 6.40
CA HIS A 99 9.60 -6.22 6.40
C HIS A 99 10.05 -5.78 7.81
N ALA A 100 9.99 -6.70 8.77
CA ALA A 100 10.47 -6.50 10.14
C ALA A 100 11.89 -5.94 10.18
N SER A 101 12.17 -5.11 11.19
CA SER A 101 13.50 -4.50 11.33
C SER A 101 14.58 -5.58 11.58
N PRO A 102 15.84 -5.32 11.21
CA PRO A 102 16.96 -6.19 11.55
C PRO A 102 17.04 -6.56 13.03
N GLU A 103 16.70 -5.60 13.90
CA GLU A 103 16.67 -5.82 15.35
C GLU A 103 15.54 -6.77 15.76
N ALA A 104 14.34 -6.59 15.21
CA ALA A 104 13.23 -7.53 15.47
C ALA A 104 13.55 -8.95 15.01
N ILE A 105 14.20 -9.09 13.85
CA ILE A 105 14.61 -10.40 13.30
C ILE A 105 15.64 -11.08 14.21
N LYS A 106 16.55 -10.32 14.82
CA LYS A 106 17.55 -10.85 15.76
C LYS A 106 16.92 -11.56 16.96
N HIS A 107 15.78 -11.06 17.45
CA HIS A 107 15.06 -11.61 18.61
C HIS A 107 14.09 -12.73 18.24
N LEU A 108 13.91 -13.05 16.94
CA LEU A 108 12.98 -14.12 16.51
C LEU A 108 13.28 -15.48 17.16
N PRO A 109 14.54 -15.98 17.23
CA PRO A 109 14.80 -17.30 17.80
C PRO A 109 14.41 -17.44 19.28
N GLU A 110 14.35 -16.33 20.02
CA GLU A 110 13.94 -16.29 21.43
C GLU A 110 12.41 -16.14 21.57
N ALA A 111 11.77 -15.50 20.59
CA ALA A 111 10.34 -15.17 20.63
C ALA A 111 9.42 -16.23 20.00
N VAL A 112 9.93 -17.11 19.14
CA VAL A 112 9.13 -18.15 18.46
C VAL A 112 9.72 -19.54 18.60
N GLU A 113 8.85 -20.51 18.89
CA GLU A 113 9.22 -21.93 18.91
C GLU A 113 9.31 -22.50 17.49
N GLY A 114 10.37 -23.28 17.22
CA GLY A 114 10.50 -24.04 15.98
C GLY A 114 11.13 -23.28 14.81
N LEU A 115 11.73 -22.10 15.04
CA LEU A 115 12.47 -21.34 14.03
C LEU A 115 13.96 -21.27 14.37
N GLU A 116 14.82 -21.45 13.38
CA GLU A 116 16.28 -21.32 13.51
C GLU A 116 16.79 -20.40 12.39
N LEU A 117 17.53 -19.34 12.75
CA LEU A 117 18.12 -18.44 11.75
C LEU A 117 19.43 -19.02 11.23
N VAL A 118 19.58 -19.05 9.90
CA VAL A 118 20.82 -19.52 9.26
C VAL A 118 21.97 -18.56 9.56
N LEU A 119 23.04 -19.08 10.18
CA LEU A 119 24.26 -18.33 10.50
C LEU A 119 24.92 -17.78 9.22
N GLY A 120 25.52 -16.59 9.31
CA GLY A 120 26.22 -15.94 8.19
C GLY A 120 25.33 -15.12 7.24
N THR A 121 24.01 -15.19 7.37
CA THR A 121 23.09 -14.30 6.63
C THR A 121 22.96 -12.95 7.35
N SER A 122 22.94 -11.86 6.58
CA SER A 122 22.83 -10.48 7.08
C SER A 122 21.41 -10.00 6.91
N SER A 123 20.73 -9.60 7.99
CA SER A 123 19.40 -9.03 7.81
C SER A 123 19.49 -7.79 6.93
N PRO A 124 18.68 -7.68 5.86
CA PRO A 124 18.77 -6.56 4.96
C PRO A 124 18.44 -5.30 5.75
N SER A 125 19.38 -4.36 5.75
CA SER A 125 19.09 -3.03 6.31
C SER A 125 18.01 -2.36 5.47
N GLY A 126 17.34 -1.34 6.02
CA GLY A 126 16.32 -0.58 5.29
C GLY A 126 16.79 0.04 3.97
N ARG A 127 18.10 0.01 3.68
CA ARG A 127 18.75 0.47 2.43
C ARG A 127 19.06 -0.65 1.43
N GLN A 128 18.74 -1.89 1.73
CA GLN A 128 19.04 -3.07 0.89
C GLN A 128 17.77 -3.79 0.42
N CYS A 129 16.64 -3.57 1.08
CA CYS A 129 15.34 -4.09 0.64
C CYS A 129 14.58 -3.02 -0.17
N PRO A 130 14.28 -3.25 -1.47
CA PRO A 130 13.58 -2.28 -2.32
C PRO A 130 12.26 -1.78 -1.72
N THR A 131 11.43 -2.68 -1.20
CA THR A 131 10.14 -2.34 -0.57
C THR A 131 10.32 -1.45 0.67
N CYS A 132 11.35 -1.71 1.49
CA CYS A 132 11.67 -0.85 2.63
C CYS A 132 12.18 0.53 2.20
N ILE A 133 12.95 0.58 1.11
CA ILE A 133 13.46 1.85 0.57
C ILE A 133 12.26 2.67 0.11
N GLU A 134 11.46 2.14 -0.80
CA GLU A 134 10.31 2.83 -1.39
C GLU A 134 9.32 3.32 -0.33
N SER A 135 8.97 2.47 0.63
CA SER A 135 8.05 2.84 1.72
C SER A 135 8.62 3.88 2.70
N LYS A 136 9.95 3.98 2.83
CA LYS A 136 10.64 4.91 3.73
C LYS A 136 11.35 6.06 3.00
N LEU A 137 11.07 6.26 1.72
CA LEU A 137 11.59 7.39 0.97
C LEU A 137 11.05 8.68 1.61
N SER A 138 11.92 9.37 2.36
CA SER A 138 11.65 10.70 2.87
C SER A 138 12.08 11.75 1.86
N ASN A 139 11.27 12.80 1.67
CA ASN A 139 11.66 13.96 0.88
C ASN A 139 12.95 14.57 1.45
N ILE A 140 14.04 14.52 0.67
CA ILE A 140 15.25 15.27 0.98
C ILE A 140 15.00 16.73 0.60
N VAL A 141 14.48 17.50 1.55
CA VAL A 141 14.26 18.94 1.35
C VAL A 141 15.62 19.64 1.32
N SER A 142 16.02 20.12 0.14
CA SER A 142 17.19 20.99 0.02
C SER A 142 16.95 22.27 0.81
N ARG A 143 17.77 22.50 1.84
CA ARG A 143 17.79 23.75 2.62
C ARG A 143 18.92 24.69 2.21
N ARG A 144 19.49 24.49 1.00
CA ARG A 144 20.59 25.32 0.51
C ARG A 144 20.11 26.75 0.32
N GLN A 145 20.80 27.69 0.96
CA GLN A 145 20.64 29.10 0.62
C GLN A 145 21.21 29.37 -0.78
N PRO A 146 20.70 30.38 -1.50
CA PRO A 146 21.24 30.78 -2.80
C PRO A 146 22.74 31.09 -2.67
N SER A 147 23.57 30.50 -3.54
CA SER A 147 25.02 30.66 -3.49
C SER A 147 25.49 32.09 -3.76
N ASN A 148 24.63 32.93 -4.33
CA ASN A 148 24.97 34.31 -4.69
C ASN A 148 23.76 35.23 -4.49
N PRO A 149 23.49 35.69 -3.25
CA PRO A 149 22.37 36.59 -2.97
C PRO A 149 22.58 37.96 -3.63
N SER A 150 21.48 38.59 -4.06
CA SER A 150 21.54 39.96 -4.58
C SER A 150 22.08 40.92 -3.51
N ARG A 151 23.02 41.79 -3.87
CA ARG A 151 23.65 42.77 -2.94
C ARG A 151 23.11 44.19 -3.06
N ARG A 152 22.22 44.44 -4.03
CA ARG A 152 21.64 45.77 -4.27
C ARG A 152 20.19 45.66 -4.74
N PRO A 153 19.36 46.70 -4.51
CA PRO A 153 17.98 46.73 -4.97
C PRO A 153 17.86 46.48 -6.48
N PHE A 154 16.82 45.76 -6.88
CA PHE A 154 16.43 45.48 -8.27
C PHE A 154 17.49 44.84 -9.19
N TYR A 155 18.62 44.37 -8.66
CA TYR A 155 19.64 43.68 -9.45
C TYR A 155 19.26 42.25 -9.84
N ARG A 156 18.62 41.52 -8.92
CA ARG A 156 17.93 40.27 -9.24
C ARG A 156 16.46 40.36 -8.87
N VAL A 157 15.62 39.99 -9.84
CA VAL A 157 14.18 39.99 -9.71
C VAL A 157 13.69 38.62 -10.15
N SER A 158 13.00 37.92 -9.25
CA SER A 158 12.28 36.71 -9.58
C SER A 158 10.97 37.08 -10.26
N LEU A 159 10.60 36.33 -11.28
CA LEU A 159 9.38 36.50 -12.04
C LEU A 159 8.63 35.18 -12.07
N ASP A 160 7.34 35.24 -11.75
CA ASP A 160 6.44 34.09 -11.86
C ASP A 160 5.09 34.50 -12.44
N ILE A 161 4.35 33.52 -12.97
CA ILE A 161 3.01 33.71 -13.52
C ILE A 161 2.03 32.86 -12.72
N VAL A 162 1.17 33.53 -11.96
CA VAL A 162 0.12 32.89 -11.18
C VAL A 162 -1.18 32.92 -11.96
N GLN A 163 -1.83 31.76 -12.11
CA GLN A 163 -3.16 31.70 -12.68
C GLN A 163 -4.19 32.10 -11.61
N LEU A 164 -4.91 33.20 -11.83
CA LEU A 164 -5.89 33.71 -10.87
C LEU A 164 -7.27 33.04 -11.05
N LEU A 165 -7.63 32.73 -12.30
CA LEU A 165 -8.93 32.21 -12.67
C LEU A 165 -8.81 30.95 -13.54
N HIS A 166 -9.76 30.02 -13.40
CA HIS A 166 -9.89 28.87 -14.28
C HIS A 166 -10.18 29.28 -15.73
N GLU A 167 -9.86 28.41 -16.68
CA GLU A 167 -9.73 28.74 -18.11
C GLU A 167 -10.94 29.45 -18.75
N ARG A 168 -12.15 29.21 -18.25
CA ARG A 168 -13.40 29.79 -18.76
C ARG A 168 -13.82 31.09 -18.06
N ALA A 169 -13.17 31.47 -16.97
CA ALA A 169 -13.48 32.70 -16.24
C ALA A 169 -12.48 33.81 -16.59
N THR A 170 -12.98 35.03 -16.75
CA THR A 170 -12.19 36.26 -16.87
C THR A 170 -12.60 37.22 -15.76
N THR A 171 -11.68 38.06 -15.33
CA THR A 171 -12.06 39.27 -14.58
C THR A 171 -12.86 40.22 -15.49
N LEU A 172 -13.46 41.27 -14.90
CA LEU A 172 -14.19 42.30 -15.64
C LEU A 172 -13.34 42.98 -16.73
N GLY A 173 -12.01 43.00 -16.58
CA GLY A 173 -11.06 43.55 -17.57
C GLY A 173 -10.49 42.53 -18.56
N GLY A 174 -10.93 41.26 -18.49
CA GLY A 174 -10.45 40.19 -19.35
C GLY A 174 -9.15 39.52 -18.87
N GLU A 175 -8.54 39.98 -17.77
CA GLU A 175 -7.33 39.38 -17.22
C GLU A 175 -7.60 38.04 -16.54
N LYS A 176 -6.64 37.11 -16.64
CA LYS A 176 -6.72 35.75 -16.08
C LYS A 176 -5.49 35.35 -15.27
N TYR A 177 -4.37 36.03 -15.48
CA TYR A 177 -3.09 35.70 -14.88
C TYR A 177 -2.51 36.91 -14.16
N LEU A 178 -1.71 36.67 -13.13
CA LEU A 178 -0.91 37.64 -12.42
C LEU A 178 0.56 37.41 -12.77
N LEU A 179 1.19 38.37 -13.42
CA LEU A 179 2.64 38.42 -13.55
C LEU A 179 3.20 39.04 -12.27
N HIS A 180 3.92 38.24 -11.49
CA HIS A 180 4.46 38.62 -10.19
C HIS A 180 5.97 38.81 -10.25
N PHE A 181 6.43 39.97 -9.81
CA PHE A 181 7.83 40.33 -9.70
C PHE A 181 8.22 40.45 -8.23
N VAL A 182 9.37 39.89 -7.87
CA VAL A 182 9.91 39.97 -6.51
C VAL A 182 11.38 40.37 -6.57
N CYS A 183 11.73 41.51 -5.98
CA CYS A 183 13.12 41.87 -5.81
C CYS A 183 13.75 41.02 -4.70
N GLU A 184 14.82 40.29 -5.02
CA GLU A 184 15.49 39.40 -4.05
C GLU A 184 16.11 40.16 -2.87
N TYR A 185 16.64 41.38 -3.12
CA TYR A 185 17.33 42.15 -2.09
C TYR A 185 16.37 42.85 -1.13
N THR A 186 15.33 43.51 -1.64
CA THR A 186 14.41 44.31 -0.82
C THR A 186 13.17 43.54 -0.38
N GLY A 187 12.88 42.39 -0.99
CA GLY A 187 11.59 41.71 -0.85
C GLY A 187 10.43 42.50 -1.46
N TRP A 188 10.69 43.52 -2.29
CA TRP A 188 9.63 44.33 -2.86
C TRP A 188 8.87 43.56 -3.94
N HIS A 189 7.53 43.60 -3.89
CA HIS A 189 6.64 42.86 -4.77
C HIS A 189 5.88 43.77 -5.73
N LYS A 190 5.70 43.29 -6.96
CA LYS A 190 4.76 43.90 -7.92
C LYS A 190 3.98 42.86 -8.67
N GLY A 191 2.66 42.96 -8.60
CA GLY A 191 1.74 42.25 -9.47
C GLY A 191 1.30 43.11 -10.65
N VAL A 192 1.19 42.49 -11.83
CA VAL A 192 0.52 43.02 -13.01
C VAL A 192 -0.44 41.97 -13.55
N CYS A 193 -1.73 42.30 -13.64
CA CYS A 193 -2.71 41.41 -14.26
C CYS A 193 -2.51 41.39 -15.78
N ILE A 194 -2.54 40.20 -16.37
CA ILE A 194 -2.40 40.00 -17.82
C ILE A 194 -3.51 39.06 -18.34
N PRO A 195 -3.98 39.27 -19.59
CA PRO A 195 -5.04 38.44 -20.19
C PRO A 195 -4.56 37.07 -20.63
N ASP A 196 -3.30 36.96 -21.06
CA ASP A 196 -2.72 35.74 -21.59
C ASP A 196 -1.25 35.58 -21.24
N ARG A 197 -0.73 34.37 -21.47
CA ARG A 197 0.67 33.99 -21.26
C ARG A 197 1.53 34.18 -22.51
N LYS A 198 1.09 34.98 -23.49
CA LYS A 198 1.85 35.18 -24.73
C LYS A 198 3.11 35.99 -24.45
N ALA A 199 4.18 35.67 -25.18
CA ALA A 199 5.47 36.35 -25.04
C ALA A 199 5.37 37.86 -25.26
N SER A 200 4.55 38.32 -26.20
CA SER A 200 4.33 39.75 -26.47
C SER A 200 3.74 40.48 -25.26
N THR A 201 2.69 39.92 -24.65
CA THR A 201 2.02 40.45 -23.45
C THR A 201 2.98 40.53 -22.27
N ILE A 202 3.72 39.45 -22.01
CA ILE A 202 4.70 39.38 -20.92
C ILE A 202 5.85 40.37 -21.16
N THR A 203 6.38 40.45 -22.39
CA THR A 203 7.47 41.37 -22.73
C THR A 203 7.04 42.83 -22.55
N LEU A 204 5.82 43.18 -22.94
CA LEU A 204 5.28 44.52 -22.73
C LEU A 204 5.16 44.86 -21.24
N ALA A 205 4.62 43.93 -20.44
CA ALA A 205 4.51 44.09 -18.99
C ALA A 205 5.89 44.20 -18.32
N PHE A 206 6.86 43.39 -18.74
CA PHE A 206 8.25 43.44 -18.28
C PHE A 206 8.92 44.78 -18.60
N LYS A 207 8.80 45.28 -19.84
CA LYS A 207 9.34 46.59 -20.22
C LYS A 207 8.74 47.71 -19.38
N ARG A 208 7.42 47.69 -19.14
CA ARG A 208 6.73 48.65 -18.25
C ARG A 208 7.26 48.56 -16.82
N TYR A 209 7.49 47.36 -16.32
CA TYR A 209 8.08 47.12 -15.01
C TYR A 209 9.50 47.74 -14.91
N VAL A 210 10.39 47.42 -15.85
CA VAL A 210 11.76 47.97 -15.90
C VAL A 210 11.73 49.50 -15.95
N ASN A 211 10.92 50.08 -16.83
CA ASN A 211 10.79 51.53 -16.93
C ASN A 211 10.28 52.17 -15.63
N LYS A 212 9.39 51.49 -14.89
CA LYS A 212 8.92 51.98 -13.60
C LYS A 212 10.04 51.95 -12.56
N VAL A 213 10.79 50.86 -12.49
CA VAL A 213 11.94 50.73 -11.57
C VAL A 213 12.94 51.85 -11.83
N LEU A 214 13.42 51.99 -13.08
CA LEU A 214 14.42 52.99 -13.47
C LEU A 214 13.99 54.45 -13.26
N ARG A 215 12.68 54.73 -13.22
CA ARG A 215 12.16 56.09 -13.00
C ARG A 215 11.93 56.41 -11.52
N THR A 216 11.73 55.39 -10.69
CA THR A 216 11.30 55.56 -9.29
C THR A 216 12.45 55.33 -8.32
N TYR A 217 13.41 54.48 -8.68
CA TYR A 217 14.52 54.01 -7.84
C TYR A 217 15.82 54.06 -8.63
#